data_AF-A0A4Q3D4J3-F1
#
_entry.id   AF-A0A4Q3D4J3-F1
#
_cell.length_a   1.000
_cell.length_b   1.000
_cell.length_c   1.000
_cell.angle_alpha   90.00
_cell.angle_beta   90.00
_cell.angle_gamma   90.00
#
_symmetry.space_group_name_H-M   'P 1'
#
loop_
_entity.id
_entity.type
_entity.pdbx_description
1 polymer ?
#
loop_
_entity_poly.entity_id
_entity_poly.type
_entity_poly.pdbx_seq_one_letter_code
_entity_poly.pdbx_strand_id
1 'polypeptide(L)'
;MPLRDVLITISNQTTGGKYWASSYPMRDLNGDYKEESYNVPVYKVFISGTDAKGNKIVKSWAALRFMPYWNDPKKPVKSYKTRGFVVSGLNHFPKQATRNYIRGYTIHNTYSEYNGAIQLKGNFLIHAGPKTLADMGWGGAGCVEIVGNFNDFKKDILKLADCSTSDLHAGMEQVAKAGKLFVELLQVATPVVKPDGHFY
;
A
#
# COMPACT_ATOMS: atom_id res chain seq x y z
N MET A 1 -12.36 -23.04 15.40
CA MET A 1 -11.00 -23.54 15.09
C MET A 1 -10.01 -22.42 15.39
N PRO A 2 -8.75 -22.72 15.74
CA PRO A 2 -7.75 -21.68 15.98
C PRO A 2 -7.43 -20.93 14.68
N LEU A 3 -7.18 -19.63 14.79
CA LEU A 3 -6.76 -18.82 13.64
C LEU A 3 -5.44 -19.34 13.07
N ARG A 4 -5.36 -19.33 11.74
CA ARG A 4 -4.20 -19.76 10.95
C ARG A 4 -3.30 -18.57 10.61
N ASP A 5 -2.01 -18.84 10.42
CA ASP A 5 -1.05 -17.82 10.02
C ASP A 5 -1.29 -17.42 8.55
N VAL A 6 -1.20 -16.12 8.28
CA VAL A 6 -1.30 -15.54 6.93
C VAL A 6 -0.11 -14.60 6.71
N LEU A 7 0.52 -14.70 5.55
CA LEU A 7 1.65 -13.86 5.15
C LEU A 7 1.26 -13.01 3.94
N ILE A 8 1.38 -11.69 4.08
CA ILE A 8 1.39 -10.74 2.98
C ILE A 8 2.84 -10.49 2.56
N THR A 9 3.18 -10.85 1.33
CA THR A 9 4.48 -10.58 0.72
C THR A 9 4.31 -9.50 -0.34
N ILE A 10 4.84 -8.31 -0.06
CA ILE A 10 5.02 -7.27 -1.08
C ILE A 10 6.31 -7.60 -1.83
N SER A 11 6.17 -8.10 -3.06
CA SER A 11 7.29 -8.69 -3.77
C SER A 11 8.25 -7.66 -4.37
N ASN A 12 9.34 -8.15 -4.93
CA ASN A 12 10.26 -7.40 -5.79
C ASN A 12 9.92 -7.53 -7.29
N GLN A 13 8.84 -8.22 -7.64
CA GLN A 13 8.41 -8.44 -9.00
C GLN A 13 7.42 -7.36 -9.41
N THR A 14 7.66 -6.72 -10.56
CA THR A 14 6.66 -5.85 -11.17
C THR A 14 5.59 -6.68 -11.89
N THR A 15 4.40 -6.11 -12.07
CA THR A 15 3.34 -6.72 -12.89
C THR A 15 3.57 -6.49 -14.39
N GLY A 16 4.54 -5.66 -14.77
CA GLY A 16 4.67 -5.10 -16.12
C GLY A 16 3.74 -3.91 -16.38
N GLY A 17 2.75 -3.68 -15.51
CA GLY A 17 1.89 -2.51 -15.54
C GLY A 17 2.62 -1.24 -15.10
N LYS A 18 2.14 -0.12 -15.61
CA LYS A 18 2.56 1.23 -15.24
C LYS A 18 1.38 1.94 -14.58
N TYR A 19 1.67 2.80 -13.63
CA TYR A 19 0.66 3.65 -13.01
C TYR A 19 1.09 5.12 -13.11
N TRP A 20 0.14 5.99 -13.42
CA TRP A 20 0.36 7.43 -13.49
C TRP A 20 -0.01 8.03 -12.15
N ALA A 21 1.02 8.35 -11.36
CA ALA A 21 0.92 8.90 -10.02
C ALA A 21 1.06 10.41 -10.01
N SER A 22 0.45 11.07 -9.03
CA SER A 22 0.78 12.45 -8.65
C SER A 22 1.77 12.43 -7.50
N SER A 23 2.57 13.49 -7.38
CA SER A 23 3.42 13.65 -6.20
C SER A 23 2.61 14.07 -4.97
N TYR A 24 3.10 13.72 -3.78
CA TYR A 24 2.54 14.13 -2.49
C TYR A 24 3.63 14.80 -1.64
N PRO A 25 3.31 15.79 -0.79
CA PRO A 25 2.04 16.51 -0.64
C PRO A 25 1.68 17.46 -1.78
N MET A 26 2.67 17.99 -2.50
CA MET A 26 2.46 19.04 -3.49
C MET A 26 2.47 18.44 -4.89
N ARG A 27 1.39 18.63 -5.65
CA ARG A 27 1.21 17.99 -6.96
C ARG A 27 1.76 18.80 -8.14
N ASP A 28 1.80 20.12 -7.98
CA ASP A 28 2.37 21.09 -8.91
C ASP A 28 3.76 21.50 -8.39
N LEU A 29 4.80 21.07 -9.10
CA LEU A 29 6.20 21.26 -8.69
C LEU A 29 6.69 22.69 -8.94
N ASN A 30 6.21 23.32 -10.00
CA ASN A 30 6.77 24.57 -10.52
C ASN A 30 5.85 25.79 -10.30
N GLY A 31 4.61 25.58 -9.85
CA GLY A 31 3.61 26.60 -9.59
C GLY A 31 2.92 27.12 -10.85
N ASP A 32 2.91 26.35 -11.94
CA ASP A 32 2.31 26.73 -13.22
C ASP A 32 0.84 26.30 -13.37
N TYR A 33 0.25 25.76 -12.29
CA TYR A 33 -1.11 25.22 -12.23
C TYR A 33 -1.32 23.91 -12.99
N LYS A 34 -0.25 23.20 -13.37
CA LYS A 34 -0.32 21.87 -13.98
C LYS A 34 0.26 20.82 -13.05
N GLU A 35 -0.55 19.82 -12.70
CA GLU A 35 -0.09 18.73 -11.86
C GLU A 35 0.82 17.78 -12.65
N GLU A 36 2.08 17.62 -12.24
CA GLU A 36 2.98 16.66 -12.87
C GLU A 36 2.48 15.22 -12.66
N SER A 37 2.54 14.45 -13.74
CA SER A 37 2.31 13.02 -13.72
C SER A 37 3.64 12.27 -13.72
N TYR A 38 3.65 11.12 -13.06
CA TYR A 38 4.84 10.29 -12.91
C TYR A 38 4.51 8.85 -13.23
N ASN A 39 5.39 8.20 -14.01
CA ASN A 39 5.27 6.77 -14.23
C ASN A 39 5.91 5.99 -13.07
N VAL A 40 5.10 5.25 -12.32
CA VAL A 40 5.59 4.39 -11.24
C VAL A 40 5.35 2.90 -11.52
N PRO A 41 6.29 2.03 -11.10
CA PRO A 41 6.13 0.59 -11.24
C PRO A 41 5.03 0.04 -10.33
N VAL A 42 4.24 -0.89 -10.88
CA VAL A 42 3.24 -1.66 -10.13
C VAL A 42 3.86 -3.00 -9.72
N TYR A 43 3.77 -3.37 -8.44
CA TYR A 43 4.38 -4.58 -7.90
C TYR A 43 3.35 -5.65 -7.60
N LYS A 44 3.76 -6.92 -7.73
CA LYS A 44 2.95 -8.06 -7.29
C LYS A 44 2.94 -8.13 -5.76
N VAL A 45 1.77 -8.44 -5.22
CA VAL A 45 1.55 -8.74 -3.81
C VAL A 45 1.00 -10.15 -3.72
N PHE A 46 1.46 -10.92 -2.74
CA PHE A 46 0.97 -12.27 -2.49
C PHE A 46 0.40 -12.36 -1.09
N ILE A 47 -0.80 -12.93 -0.95
CA ILE A 47 -1.32 -13.37 0.34
C ILE A 47 -1.22 -14.89 0.36
N SER A 48 -0.46 -15.43 1.31
CA SER A 48 -0.20 -16.87 1.43
C SER A 48 -0.57 -17.41 2.80
N GLY A 49 -1.02 -18.66 2.84
CA GLY A 49 -1.40 -19.38 4.05
C GLY A 49 -1.67 -20.85 3.75
N THR A 50 -2.24 -21.57 4.69
CA THR A 50 -2.68 -22.96 4.52
C THR A 50 -4.19 -23.06 4.60
N ASP A 51 -4.82 -23.93 3.81
CA ASP A 51 -6.25 -24.25 3.95
C ASP A 51 -6.51 -25.27 5.09
N ALA A 52 -7.77 -25.63 5.32
CA ALA A 52 -8.15 -26.61 6.35
C ALA A 52 -7.61 -28.02 6.11
N LYS A 53 -7.18 -28.34 4.88
CA LYS A 53 -6.55 -29.62 4.50
C LYS A 53 -5.02 -29.55 4.57
N GLY A 54 -4.45 -28.41 4.96
CA GLY A 54 -3.01 -28.16 5.01
C GLY A 54 -2.38 -27.78 3.67
N ASN A 55 -3.17 -27.61 2.60
CA ASN A 55 -2.62 -27.19 1.31
C ASN A 55 -2.18 -25.73 1.38
N LYS A 56 -1.02 -25.43 0.78
CA LYS A 56 -0.57 -24.05 0.62
C LYS A 56 -1.43 -23.33 -0.41
N ILE A 57 -2.01 -22.21 -0.03
CA ILE A 57 -2.79 -21.33 -0.90
C ILE A 57 -2.03 -20.02 -1.07
N VAL A 58 -1.99 -19.51 -2.30
CA VAL A 58 -1.44 -18.20 -2.63
C VAL A 58 -2.46 -17.43 -3.47
N LYS A 59 -2.73 -16.19 -3.07
CA LYS A 59 -3.57 -15.22 -3.78
C LYS A 59 -2.68 -14.10 -4.29
N SER A 60 -2.90 -13.68 -5.53
CA SER A 60 -2.10 -12.65 -6.19
C SER A 60 -2.87 -11.34 -6.29
N TRP A 61 -2.19 -10.25 -5.97
CA TRP A 61 -2.67 -8.88 -5.95
C TRP A 61 -1.61 -7.96 -6.57
N ALA A 62 -1.96 -6.70 -6.75
CA ALA A 62 -1.04 -5.66 -7.20
C ALA A 62 -1.02 -4.51 -6.20
N ALA A 63 0.11 -3.81 -6.09
CA ALA A 63 0.21 -2.63 -5.27
C ALA A 63 1.22 -1.63 -5.83
N LEU A 64 1.00 -0.38 -5.47
CA LEU A 64 1.99 0.68 -5.54
C LEU A 64 2.75 0.64 -4.20
N ARG A 65 4.08 0.72 -4.24
CA ARG A 65 4.93 0.73 -3.02
C ARG A 65 6.02 1.79 -3.05
N PHE A 66 6.13 2.49 -4.18
CA PHE A 66 7.02 3.62 -4.37
C PHE A 66 6.22 4.74 -5.05
N MET A 67 6.24 5.92 -4.45
CA MET A 67 5.47 7.07 -4.94
C MET A 67 6.34 8.33 -5.00
N PRO A 68 6.15 9.17 -6.02
CA PRO A 68 6.78 10.48 -6.08
C PRO A 68 6.37 11.32 -4.87
N TYR A 69 7.34 11.97 -4.25
CA TYR A 69 7.12 12.80 -3.09
C TYR A 69 7.80 14.15 -3.29
N TRP A 70 7.02 15.22 -3.21
CA TRP A 70 7.50 16.58 -3.41
C TRP A 70 7.10 17.48 -2.25
N ASN A 71 8.12 17.95 -1.52
CA ASN A 71 7.98 19.01 -0.53
C ASN A 71 8.82 20.20 -0.98
N ASP A 72 8.19 21.32 -1.34
CA ASP A 72 8.86 22.48 -1.93
C ASP A 72 10.14 22.86 -1.16
N PRO A 73 11.33 22.83 -1.79
CA PRO A 73 12.57 23.16 -1.12
C PRO A 73 12.67 24.63 -0.74
N LYS A 74 11.90 25.53 -1.35
CA LYS A 74 11.84 26.96 -0.99
C LYS A 74 10.93 27.20 0.22
N LYS A 75 9.82 26.47 0.31
CA LYS A 75 8.84 26.57 1.42
C LYS A 75 8.46 25.19 1.97
N PRO A 76 9.41 24.43 2.55
CA PRO A 76 9.12 23.05 2.95
C PRO A 76 8.20 23.04 4.16
N VAL A 77 7.15 22.23 4.10
CA VAL A 77 6.30 21.96 5.26
C VAL A 77 7.09 21.08 6.23
N LYS A 78 7.36 21.60 7.43
CA LYS A 78 8.27 20.97 8.41
C LYS A 78 7.83 19.57 8.87
N SER A 79 6.52 19.31 8.96
CA SER A 79 5.98 18.03 9.44
C SER A 79 6.34 16.85 8.54
N TYR A 80 6.70 17.11 7.28
CA TYR A 80 7.04 16.09 6.28
C TYR A 80 8.49 15.63 6.31
N LYS A 81 9.38 16.35 7.00
CA LYS A 81 10.78 15.95 7.27
C LYS A 81 11.67 15.70 6.03
N THR A 82 11.17 15.91 4.82
CA THR A 82 11.92 15.87 3.55
C THR A 82 12.00 17.27 2.97
N ARG A 83 12.98 17.53 2.09
CA ARG A 83 13.12 18.79 1.34
C ARG A 83 13.41 18.44 -0.12
N GLY A 84 12.61 18.96 -1.03
CA GLY A 84 12.70 18.65 -2.45
C GLY A 84 12.04 17.31 -2.82
N PHE A 85 12.45 16.77 -3.96
CA PHE A 85 11.89 15.56 -4.55
C PHE A 85 12.57 14.33 -4.00
N VAL A 86 11.78 13.34 -3.59
CA VAL A 86 12.25 12.00 -3.28
C VAL A 86 11.26 10.97 -3.81
N VAL A 87 11.71 9.74 -4.00
CA VAL A 87 10.82 8.60 -4.18
C VAL A 87 10.58 7.99 -2.82
N SER A 88 9.37 8.13 -2.31
CA SER A 88 8.95 7.60 -1.02
C SER A 88 8.59 6.12 -1.13
N GLY A 89 8.85 5.35 -0.07
CA GLY A 89 8.56 3.92 -0.02
C GLY A 89 9.63 3.14 0.75
N LEU A 90 9.27 2.00 1.33
CA LEU A 90 10.22 1.12 2.00
C LEU A 90 10.89 0.20 0.97
N ASN A 91 12.22 0.19 0.94
CA ASN A 91 12.99 -0.76 0.12
C ASN A 91 12.85 -2.19 0.63
N HIS A 92 12.75 -2.36 1.95
CA HIS A 92 12.63 -3.64 2.62
C HIS A 92 11.91 -3.51 3.96
N PHE A 93 11.23 -4.57 4.34
CA PHE A 93 10.64 -4.77 5.65
C PHE A 93 10.74 -6.26 5.99
N PRO A 94 11.45 -6.65 7.05
CA PRO A 94 11.62 -8.06 7.39
C PRO A 94 10.27 -8.68 7.76
N LYS A 95 10.15 -9.99 7.51
CA LYS A 95 8.96 -10.75 7.88
C LYS A 95 8.71 -10.62 9.38
N GLN A 96 7.57 -10.03 9.73
CA GLN A 96 7.15 -9.92 11.13
C GLN A 96 5.63 -9.88 11.26
N ALA A 97 5.15 -10.24 12.44
CA ALA A 97 3.73 -10.16 12.76
C ALA A 97 3.30 -8.69 12.91
N THR A 98 2.30 -8.26 12.14
CA THR A 98 1.69 -6.94 12.27
C THR A 98 0.51 -7.01 13.23
N ARG A 99 0.70 -6.42 14.41
CA ARG A 99 -0.30 -6.50 15.50
C ARG A 99 -1.30 -5.36 15.50
N ASN A 100 -1.09 -4.34 14.68
CA ASN A 100 -1.96 -3.17 14.64
C ASN A 100 -2.68 -3.05 13.28
N TYR A 101 -4.01 -3.01 13.37
CA TYR A 101 -4.91 -2.70 12.27
C TYR A 101 -5.72 -1.48 12.65
N ILE A 102 -5.68 -0.45 11.81
CA ILE A 102 -6.30 0.85 12.05
C ILE A 102 -7.66 0.87 11.36
N ARG A 103 -8.73 0.47 12.06
CA ARG A 103 -10.08 0.34 11.50
C ARG A 103 -10.58 1.61 10.80
N GLY A 104 -10.38 2.77 11.44
CA GLY A 104 -10.90 4.06 10.98
C GLY A 104 -9.99 4.81 10.01
N TYR A 105 -8.93 4.18 9.50
CA TYR A 105 -8.05 4.85 8.53
C TYR A 105 -8.80 5.13 7.23
N THR A 106 -8.74 6.39 6.77
CA THR A 106 -9.28 6.86 5.50
C THR A 106 -8.17 7.49 4.67
N ILE A 107 -8.28 7.41 3.34
CA ILE A 107 -7.33 8.06 2.43
C ILE A 107 -7.54 9.57 2.48
N HIS A 108 -6.46 10.33 2.68
CA HIS A 108 -6.55 11.77 2.95
C HIS A 108 -6.36 12.66 1.71
N ASN A 109 -5.73 12.15 0.65
CA ASN A 109 -5.35 12.94 -0.52
C ASN A 109 -6.18 12.65 -1.77
N THR A 110 -6.92 11.54 -1.79
CA THR A 110 -7.82 11.11 -2.86
C THR A 110 -8.99 10.33 -2.25
N TYR A 111 -10.16 10.38 -2.88
CA TYR A 111 -11.31 9.60 -2.45
C TYR A 111 -11.07 8.09 -2.59
N SER A 112 -11.43 7.34 -1.56
CA SER A 112 -11.52 5.89 -1.60
C SER A 112 -12.82 5.44 -0.94
N GLU A 113 -13.53 4.51 -1.56
CA GLU A 113 -14.69 3.85 -0.95
C GLU A 113 -14.28 2.84 0.14
N TYR A 114 -12.99 2.52 0.27
CA TYR A 114 -12.48 1.52 1.20
C TYR A 114 -11.71 2.15 2.36
N ASN A 115 -11.99 1.64 3.57
CA ASN A 115 -11.34 2.08 4.80
C ASN A 115 -10.49 0.96 5.43
N GLY A 116 -9.64 1.38 6.37
CA GLY A 116 -8.78 0.51 7.16
C GLY A 116 -7.35 0.47 6.65
N ALA A 117 -6.41 0.19 7.57
CA ALA A 117 -5.00 0.04 7.21
C ALA A 117 -4.30 -0.99 8.11
N ILE A 118 -3.34 -1.72 7.55
CA ILE A 118 -2.42 -2.57 8.30
C ILE A 118 -1.16 -1.74 8.58
N GLN A 119 -0.80 -1.56 9.85
CA GLN A 119 0.38 -0.78 10.20
C GLN A 119 1.64 -1.65 10.20
N LEU A 120 2.69 -1.17 9.54
CA LEU A 120 3.98 -1.85 9.43
C LEU A 120 4.99 -1.31 10.48
N LYS A 121 5.46 -0.08 10.29
CA LYS A 121 6.39 0.61 11.19
C LYS A 121 6.13 2.11 11.15
N GLY A 122 5.98 2.73 12.31
CA GLY A 122 5.66 4.17 12.39
C GLY A 122 4.40 4.48 11.57
N ASN A 123 4.53 5.39 10.61
CA ASN A 123 3.41 5.82 9.75
C ASN A 123 3.33 5.05 8.42
N PHE A 124 4.13 4.00 8.21
CA PHE A 124 4.06 3.17 7.00
C PHE A 124 2.93 2.15 7.12
N LEU A 125 2.00 2.21 6.18
CA LEU A 125 0.76 1.45 6.18
C LEU A 125 0.60 0.65 4.88
N ILE A 126 -0.18 -0.44 4.94
CA ILE A 126 -0.83 -1.05 3.77
C ILE A 126 -2.30 -0.65 3.81
N HIS A 127 -2.79 0.03 2.78
CA HIS A 127 -4.17 0.48 2.70
C HIS A 127 -4.69 0.42 1.26
N ALA A 128 -5.95 0.84 1.08
CA ALA A 128 -6.58 0.92 -0.23
C ALA A 128 -5.79 1.86 -1.15
N GLY A 129 -5.59 1.40 -2.39
CA GLY A 129 -5.07 2.17 -3.50
C GLY A 129 -6.15 2.44 -4.55
N PRO A 130 -5.73 2.78 -5.79
CA PRO A 130 -6.66 2.96 -6.88
C PRO A 130 -7.42 1.66 -7.18
N LYS A 131 -8.70 1.78 -7.56
CA LYS A 131 -9.54 0.62 -7.88
C LYS A 131 -9.04 -0.12 -9.13
N THR A 132 -8.52 0.63 -10.09
CA THR A 132 -7.88 0.13 -11.30
C THR A 132 -6.66 1.00 -11.64
N LEU A 133 -5.77 0.52 -12.52
CA LEU A 133 -4.65 1.35 -12.97
C LEU A 133 -5.06 2.56 -13.83
N ALA A 134 -6.33 2.61 -14.28
CA ALA A 134 -6.89 3.76 -14.99
C ALA A 134 -7.32 4.89 -14.03
N ASP A 135 -7.48 4.60 -12.73
CA ASP A 135 -7.80 5.62 -11.72
C ASP A 135 -6.52 6.34 -11.30
N MET A 136 -6.01 7.20 -12.19
CA MET A 136 -4.72 7.88 -12.06
C MET A 136 -4.70 8.95 -10.96
N GLY A 137 -3.51 9.51 -10.69
CA GLY A 137 -3.33 10.69 -9.83
C GLY A 137 -3.26 10.39 -8.33
N TRP A 138 -3.18 9.12 -7.93
CA TRP A 138 -2.86 8.79 -6.55
C TRP A 138 -1.42 9.17 -6.25
N GLY A 139 -1.23 9.85 -5.12
CA GLY A 139 0.09 10.09 -4.51
C GLY A 139 0.17 9.42 -3.15
N GLY A 140 1.38 9.29 -2.60
CA GLY A 140 1.59 8.63 -1.32
C GLY A 140 2.85 9.10 -0.62
N ALA A 141 2.86 9.00 0.70
CA ALA A 141 4.02 9.27 1.55
C ALA A 141 4.92 8.03 1.76
N GLY A 142 4.82 7.04 0.87
CA GLY A 142 5.59 5.80 0.90
C GLY A 142 4.86 4.61 1.53
N CYS A 143 3.54 4.70 1.73
CA CYS A 143 2.70 3.54 2.06
C CYS A 143 2.68 2.50 0.92
N VAL A 144 2.02 1.38 1.17
CA VAL A 144 1.69 0.40 0.15
C VAL A 144 0.20 0.53 -0.18
N GLU A 145 -0.09 0.98 -1.40
CA GLU A 145 -1.44 1.15 -1.90
C GLU A 145 -1.87 -0.08 -2.72
N ILE A 146 -2.78 -0.89 -2.17
CA ILE A 146 -3.30 -2.09 -2.86
C ILE A 146 -4.21 -1.66 -4.01
N VAL A 147 -3.88 -2.11 -5.22
CA VAL A 147 -4.70 -1.89 -6.41
C VAL A 147 -5.87 -2.86 -6.40
N GLY A 148 -7.08 -2.36 -6.60
CA GLY A 148 -8.31 -3.16 -6.62
C GLY A 148 -9.23 -2.92 -5.43
N ASN A 149 -10.17 -3.85 -5.23
CA ASN A 149 -11.11 -3.80 -4.12
C ASN A 149 -10.41 -4.20 -2.81
N PHE A 150 -10.11 -3.23 -1.95
CA PHE A 150 -9.41 -3.48 -0.70
C PHE A 150 -10.23 -4.30 0.31
N ASN A 151 -11.57 -4.30 0.21
CA ASN A 151 -12.39 -5.21 1.02
C ASN A 151 -12.20 -6.66 0.60
N ASP A 152 -12.02 -6.95 -0.68
CA ASP A 152 -11.75 -8.31 -1.16
C ASP A 152 -10.34 -8.77 -0.79
N PHE A 153 -9.36 -7.85 -0.76
CA PHE A 153 -8.03 -8.12 -0.21
C PHE A 153 -8.10 -8.55 1.26
N LYS A 154 -8.88 -7.81 2.07
CA LYS A 154 -9.15 -8.19 3.48
C LYS A 154 -9.86 -9.54 3.58
N LYS A 155 -10.85 -9.82 2.73
CA LYS A 155 -11.55 -11.12 2.73
C LYS A 155 -10.60 -12.29 2.44
N ASP A 156 -9.67 -12.14 1.49
CA ASP A 156 -8.67 -13.16 1.20
C ASP A 156 -7.79 -13.45 2.44
N ILE A 157 -7.39 -12.41 3.17
CA ILE A 157 -6.66 -12.56 4.44
C ILE A 157 -7.51 -13.34 5.46
N LEU A 158 -8.74 -12.90 5.72
CA LEU A 158 -9.61 -13.52 6.73
C LEU A 158 -9.94 -14.97 6.39
N LYS A 159 -10.16 -15.28 5.11
CA LYS A 159 -10.41 -16.64 4.64
C LYS A 159 -9.21 -17.56 4.88
N LEU A 160 -8.00 -17.08 4.61
CA LEU A 160 -6.78 -17.86 4.87
C LEU A 160 -6.50 -18.00 6.36
N ALA A 161 -6.85 -16.99 7.16
CA ALA A 161 -6.71 -17.02 8.62
C ALA A 161 -7.74 -17.89 9.34
N ASP A 162 -8.73 -18.47 8.63
CA ASP A 162 -9.89 -19.16 9.24
C ASP A 162 -10.76 -18.26 10.13
N CYS A 163 -10.78 -16.96 9.84
CA CYS A 163 -11.57 -16.02 10.63
C CYS A 163 -13.03 -16.06 10.17
N SER A 164 -13.93 -16.50 11.05
CA SER A 164 -15.37 -16.57 10.80
C SER A 164 -16.12 -15.26 11.11
N THR A 165 -15.41 -14.20 11.49
CA THR A 165 -16.01 -12.91 11.85
C THR A 165 -16.57 -12.22 10.61
N SER A 166 -17.85 -11.89 10.64
CA SER A 166 -18.57 -11.30 9.49
C SER A 166 -18.20 -9.84 9.23
N ASP A 167 -17.95 -9.05 10.27
CA ASP A 167 -17.44 -7.68 10.15
C ASP A 167 -15.96 -7.71 9.75
N LEU A 168 -15.67 -7.23 8.53
CA LEU A 168 -14.31 -7.27 7.98
C LEU A 168 -13.28 -6.57 8.87
N HIS A 169 -13.65 -5.45 9.49
CA HIS A 169 -12.72 -4.70 10.33
C HIS A 169 -12.44 -5.44 11.65
N ALA A 170 -13.46 -5.97 12.32
CA ALA A 170 -13.29 -6.77 13.53
C ALA A 170 -12.50 -8.05 13.25
N GLY A 171 -12.72 -8.70 12.10
CA GLY A 171 -11.92 -9.85 11.68
C GLY A 171 -10.45 -9.50 11.51
N MET A 172 -10.15 -8.39 10.82
CA MET A 172 -8.76 -7.94 10.63
C MET A 172 -8.09 -7.58 11.95
N GLU A 173 -8.79 -6.91 12.86
CA GLU A 173 -8.30 -6.64 14.22
C GLU A 173 -8.02 -7.93 14.98
N GLN A 174 -8.92 -8.92 14.90
CA GLN A 174 -8.78 -10.19 15.59
C GLN A 174 -7.55 -10.96 15.10
N VAL A 175 -7.36 -11.07 13.78
CA VAL A 175 -6.20 -11.75 13.18
C VAL A 175 -4.89 -11.01 13.51
N ALA A 176 -4.87 -9.69 13.44
CA ALA A 176 -3.70 -8.89 13.79
C ALA A 176 -3.35 -8.99 15.29
N LYS A 177 -4.33 -8.80 16.19
CA LYS A 177 -4.16 -8.90 17.66
C LYS A 177 -3.69 -10.28 18.09
N ALA A 178 -4.16 -11.34 17.41
CA ALA A 178 -3.73 -12.71 17.65
C ALA A 178 -2.29 -13.01 17.16
N GLY A 179 -1.63 -12.05 16.49
CA GLY A 179 -0.28 -12.24 15.93
C GLY A 179 -0.25 -13.20 14.74
N LYS A 180 -1.37 -13.32 14.03
CA LYS A 180 -1.56 -14.27 12.91
C LYS A 180 -1.37 -13.63 11.53
N LEU A 181 -1.35 -12.30 11.47
CA LEU A 181 -1.02 -11.56 10.26
C LEU A 181 0.47 -11.25 10.22
N PHE A 182 1.17 -11.80 9.25
CA PHE A 182 2.56 -11.49 8.95
C PHE A 182 2.66 -10.64 7.70
N VAL A 183 3.64 -9.74 7.66
CA VAL A 183 3.97 -8.95 6.48
C VAL A 183 5.46 -8.96 6.25
N GLU A 184 5.85 -9.04 4.98
CA GLU A 184 7.21 -8.77 4.53
C GLU A 184 7.20 -7.91 3.25
N LEU A 185 8.19 -7.02 3.12
CA LEU A 185 8.50 -6.35 1.87
C LEU A 185 9.85 -6.87 1.40
N LEU A 186 9.88 -7.57 0.27
CA LEU A 186 11.11 -8.03 -0.33
C LEU A 186 11.96 -6.84 -0.77
N GLN A 187 13.27 -7.01 -0.69
CA GLN A 187 14.25 -5.99 -1.04
C GLN A 187 14.10 -5.57 -2.51
N VAL A 188 13.96 -4.26 -2.73
CA VAL A 188 13.89 -3.63 -4.05
C VAL A 188 14.67 -2.31 -4.01
N ALA A 189 15.46 -2.04 -5.04
CA ALA A 189 16.09 -0.72 -5.20
C ALA A 189 15.02 0.35 -5.46
N THR A 190 15.19 1.54 -4.88
CA THR A 190 14.28 2.66 -5.14
C THR A 190 14.26 2.95 -6.65
N PRO A 191 13.09 2.96 -7.31
CA PRO A 191 13.03 3.18 -8.74
C PRO A 191 13.42 4.62 -9.08
N VAL A 192 13.96 4.82 -10.28
CA VAL A 192 14.14 6.16 -10.84
C VAL A 192 12.79 6.62 -11.39
N VAL A 193 12.21 7.63 -10.76
CA VAL A 193 10.94 8.23 -11.15
C VAL A 193 11.20 9.67 -11.58
N LYS A 194 10.66 10.05 -12.74
CA LYS A 194 10.77 11.40 -13.31
C LYS A 194 9.38 11.87 -13.76
N PRO A 195 9.12 13.18 -13.80
CA PRO A 195 7.93 13.71 -14.44
C PRO A 195 7.82 13.20 -15.87
N ASP A 196 6.61 12.77 -16.26
CA ASP A 196 6.27 12.18 -17.55
C ASP A 196 4.97 12.81 -18.08
N GLY A 197 4.94 14.15 -18.06
CA GLY A 197 3.80 14.98 -18.50
C GLY A 197 3.00 15.56 -17.34
N HIS A 198 1.73 15.90 -17.63
CA HIS A 198 0.79 16.48 -16.69
C HIS A 198 -0.57 15.78 -16.79
N PHE A 199 -1.36 15.78 -15.71
CA PHE A 199 -2.73 15.24 -15.74
C PHE A 199 -3.72 16.18 -16.45
N TYR A 200 -3.41 17.48 -16.49
CA TYR A 200 -4.22 18.55 -17.08
C TYR A 200 -3.33 19.61 -17.73
#